data_AF-A0A9Q6EHZ3-F1
#
_entry.id   AF-A0A9Q6EHZ3-F1
#
_cell.length_a   1.000
_cell.length_b   1.000
_cell.length_c   1.000
_cell.angle_alpha   90.00
_cell.angle_beta   90.00
_cell.angle_gamma   90.00
#
_symmetry.space_group_name_H-M   'P 1'
#
loop_
_entity.id
_entity.type
_entity.pdbx_description
1 polymer ?
#
loop_
_entity_poly.entity_id
_entity_poly.type
_entity_poly.pdbx_seq_one_letter_code
_entity_poly.pdbx_strand_id
1 'polypeptide(L)'
;MSYCNIGDKAFVTYTTESGERIRREFVGSPIDVSITPTSPGSFRFYGVGDDGLSYELFATGYEPSYVRNVSFNNRGYTPAMDGITLRNDSYYYVSGYGITVITAPVTKRRIHVVGTGVDFYDYVAGDDGNYKVSCGDECPEGFCKCPSPEYPGYCCLDCTATAASIHAITDDLKVRNGR
;
A
#
# COMPACT_ATOMS: atom_id res chain seq x y z
N MET A 1 -13.74 -3.23 10.69
CA MET A 1 -14.71 -4.26 10.27
C MET A 1 -13.89 -5.46 9.81
N SER A 2 -14.13 -6.66 10.34
CA SER A 2 -13.33 -7.86 10.01
C SER A 2 -13.76 -8.44 8.66
N TYR A 3 -12.81 -8.59 7.74
CA TYR A 3 -13.07 -8.93 6.34
C TYR A 3 -13.51 -10.38 6.10
N CYS A 4 -13.19 -11.29 7.03
CA CYS A 4 -13.77 -12.62 7.19
C CYS A 4 -14.39 -12.74 8.59
N ASN A 5 -15.29 -13.70 8.83
CA ASN A 5 -15.73 -13.97 10.21
C ASN A 5 -14.55 -14.51 11.01
N ILE A 6 -14.43 -14.09 12.26
CA ILE A 6 -13.34 -14.51 13.14
C ILE A 6 -13.26 -16.04 13.18
N GLY A 7 -12.09 -16.59 12.84
CA GLY A 7 -11.85 -18.03 12.79
C GLY A 7 -12.10 -18.72 11.44
N ASP A 8 -12.70 -18.03 10.46
CA ASP A 8 -12.84 -18.57 9.10
C ASP A 8 -11.48 -18.66 8.40
N LYS A 9 -11.35 -19.65 7.50
CA LYS A 9 -10.19 -19.80 6.63
C LYS A 9 -10.05 -18.59 5.70
N ALA A 10 -8.83 -18.07 5.60
CA ALA A 10 -8.49 -17.00 4.67
C ALA A 10 -7.59 -17.53 3.55
N PHE A 11 -7.73 -16.96 2.37
CA PHE A 11 -6.90 -17.30 1.22
C PHE A 11 -6.28 -16.04 0.65
N VAL A 12 -4.96 -16.06 0.44
CA VAL A 12 -4.24 -15.01 -0.27
C VAL A 12 -3.78 -15.57 -1.60
N THR A 13 -4.23 -14.94 -2.69
CA THR A 13 -3.78 -15.25 -4.05
C THR A 13 -2.87 -14.13 -4.50
N TYR A 14 -1.70 -14.43 -5.05
CA TYR A 14 -0.72 -13.44 -5.53
C TYR A 14 0.09 -14.00 -6.71
N THR A 15 0.80 -13.13 -7.41
CA THR A 15 1.71 -13.52 -8.51
C THR A 15 3.16 -13.43 -8.03
N THR A 16 3.91 -14.52 -8.16
CA THR A 16 5.33 -14.59 -7.80
C THR A 16 6.20 -13.84 -8.81
N GLU A 17 7.48 -13.63 -8.48
CA GLU A 17 8.46 -13.05 -9.42
C GLU A 17 8.57 -13.81 -10.75
N SER A 18 8.34 -15.14 -10.75
CA SER A 18 8.38 -15.95 -11.97
C SER A 18 7.12 -15.79 -12.84
N GLY A 19 6.13 -15.03 -12.38
CA GLY A 19 4.83 -14.87 -13.04
C GLY A 19 3.84 -15.97 -12.68
N GLU A 20 4.19 -16.89 -11.80
CA GLU A 20 3.28 -17.96 -11.33
C GLU A 20 2.22 -17.38 -10.39
N ARG A 21 0.96 -17.79 -10.56
CA ARG A 21 -0.13 -17.38 -9.67
C ARG A 21 -0.29 -18.40 -8.55
N ILE A 22 0.07 -18.03 -7.32
CA ILE A 22 -0.05 -18.87 -6.13
C ILE A 22 -1.33 -18.51 -5.37
N ARG A 23 -2.01 -19.52 -4.85
CA ARG A 23 -3.06 -19.39 -3.84
C ARG A 23 -2.61 -20.10 -2.58
N ARG A 24 -2.56 -19.37 -1.46
CA ARG A 24 -2.18 -19.91 -0.15
C ARG A 24 -3.34 -19.80 0.84
N GLU A 25 -3.57 -20.89 1.57
CA GLU A 25 -4.57 -21.00 2.62
C GLU A 25 -3.98 -20.67 4.00
N PHE A 26 -4.76 -20.00 4.82
CA PHE A 26 -4.46 -19.63 6.20
C PHE A 26 -5.59 -20.10 7.11
N VAL A 27 -5.22 -20.66 8.26
CA VAL A 27 -6.12 -21.46 9.13
C VAL A 27 -7.18 -20.61 9.83
N GLY A 28 -6.95 -19.30 9.98
CA GLY A 28 -7.88 -18.42 10.66
C GLY A 28 -7.74 -16.97 10.23
N SER A 29 -8.81 -16.23 10.44
CA SER A 29 -8.94 -14.80 10.15
C SER A 29 -9.32 -14.02 11.41
N PRO A 30 -9.06 -12.70 11.46
CA PRO A 30 -8.54 -11.84 10.40
C PRO A 30 -7.06 -12.10 10.07
N ILE A 31 -6.68 -11.77 8.84
CA ILE A 31 -5.29 -11.65 8.40
C ILE A 31 -5.08 -10.25 7.82
N ASP A 32 -3.90 -9.71 8.06
CA ASP A 32 -3.41 -8.48 7.46
C ASP A 32 -2.37 -8.85 6.39
N VAL A 33 -2.50 -8.23 5.22
CA VAL A 33 -1.58 -8.45 4.10
C VAL A 33 -0.96 -7.12 3.73
N SER A 34 0.37 -7.08 3.67
CA SER A 34 1.12 -5.92 3.21
C SER A 34 2.16 -6.34 2.18
N ILE A 35 2.51 -5.41 1.29
CA ILE A 35 3.62 -5.59 0.35
C ILE A 35 4.70 -4.60 0.73
N THR A 36 5.85 -5.11 1.14
CA THR A 36 7.01 -4.31 1.50
C THR A 36 8.15 -4.57 0.51
N PRO A 37 8.84 -3.54 0.00
CA PRO A 37 10.05 -3.79 -0.77
C PRO A 37 11.15 -4.35 0.15
N THR A 38 11.89 -5.34 -0.35
CA THR A 38 12.77 -6.18 0.48
C THR A 38 14.02 -5.48 0.98
N SER A 39 14.51 -4.48 0.26
CA SER A 39 15.54 -3.58 0.78
C SER A 39 15.56 -2.23 0.05
N PRO A 40 15.85 -1.14 0.77
CA PRO A 40 15.99 0.18 0.18
C PRO A 40 17.23 0.27 -0.72
N GLY A 41 17.15 1.14 -1.71
CA GLY A 41 18.29 1.54 -2.54
C GLY A 41 19.13 2.61 -1.84
N SER A 42 20.36 2.80 -2.32
CA SER A 42 21.23 3.90 -1.88
C SER A 42 21.48 4.85 -3.02
N PHE A 43 21.29 6.13 -2.76
CA PHE A 43 21.27 7.18 -3.77
C PHE A 43 22.20 8.32 -3.38
N ARG A 44 22.81 8.90 -4.40
CA ARG A 44 23.57 10.14 -4.30
C ARG A 44 22.79 11.27 -4.95
N PHE A 45 22.57 12.32 -4.19
CA PHE A 45 21.96 13.56 -4.63
C PHE A 45 23.07 14.58 -4.86
N TYR A 46 22.93 15.37 -5.92
CA TYR A 46 23.83 16.47 -6.24
C TYR A 46 23.06 17.78 -6.27
N GLY A 47 23.75 18.88 -6.04
CA GLY A 47 23.26 20.18 -6.45
C GLY A 47 24.22 21.28 -6.08
N VAL A 48 23.84 22.51 -6.44
CA VAL A 48 24.69 23.69 -6.25
C VAL A 48 23.96 24.67 -5.34
N GLY A 49 24.65 25.17 -4.32
CA GLY A 49 24.12 26.19 -3.43
C GLY A 49 24.12 27.59 -4.05
N ASP A 50 23.42 28.52 -3.41
CA ASP A 50 23.45 29.97 -3.74
C ASP A 50 24.86 30.56 -3.61
N ASP A 51 25.72 29.93 -2.80
CA ASP A 51 27.14 30.24 -2.65
C ASP A 51 28.01 29.78 -3.82
N GLY A 52 27.42 29.09 -4.80
CA GLY A 52 28.13 28.52 -5.95
C GLY A 52 28.91 27.24 -5.62
N LEU A 53 28.78 26.70 -4.41
CA LEU A 53 29.45 25.45 -4.01
C LEU A 53 28.62 24.24 -4.44
N SER A 54 29.31 23.18 -4.85
CA SER A 54 28.70 21.89 -5.14
C SER A 54 28.54 21.06 -3.87
N TYR A 55 27.38 20.44 -3.72
CA TYR A 55 27.03 19.63 -2.58
C TYR A 55 26.62 18.22 -3.02
N GLU A 56 27.07 17.23 -2.25
CA GLU A 56 26.66 15.84 -2.38
C GLU A 56 25.96 15.39 -1.10
N LEU A 57 24.85 14.66 -1.26
CA LEU A 57 24.14 14.03 -0.16
C LEU A 57 23.90 12.56 -0.47
N PHE A 58 24.04 11.71 0.54
CA PHE A 58 23.77 10.28 0.44
C PHE A 58 22.54 9.97 1.26
N ALA A 59 21.59 9.25 0.69
CA ALA A 59 20.46 8.72 1.43
C ALA A 59 20.04 7.35 0.92
N THR A 60 19.43 6.60 1.81
CA THR A 60 18.93 5.25 1.57
C THR A 60 17.42 5.28 1.75
N GLY A 61 16.69 4.70 0.80
CA GLY A 61 15.23 4.62 0.81
C GLY A 61 14.71 4.00 -0.48
N TYR A 62 13.46 4.27 -0.84
CA TYR A 62 12.81 3.66 -1.99
C TYR A 62 12.59 4.66 -3.12
N GLU A 63 12.17 5.88 -2.78
CA GLU A 63 11.76 6.91 -3.73
C GLU A 63 12.61 8.17 -3.57
N PRO A 64 13.77 8.23 -4.23
CA PRO A 64 14.59 9.43 -4.22
C PRO A 64 13.95 10.49 -5.10
N SER A 65 13.88 11.73 -4.62
CA SER A 65 13.29 12.83 -5.39
C SER A 65 13.87 14.19 -5.00
N TYR A 66 13.51 15.22 -5.77
CA TYR A 66 13.73 16.61 -5.41
C TYR A 66 12.38 17.30 -5.29
N VAL A 67 12.12 17.92 -4.14
CA VAL A 67 10.87 18.62 -3.87
C VAL A 67 11.11 20.12 -3.97
N ARG A 68 10.18 20.84 -4.59
CA ARG A 68 10.25 22.30 -4.67
C ARG A 68 10.20 22.90 -3.27
N ASN A 69 11.16 23.76 -2.94
CA ASN A 69 11.20 24.43 -1.65
C ASN A 69 10.56 25.82 -1.75
N VAL A 70 9.39 25.96 -1.10
CA VAL A 70 8.58 27.19 -1.14
C VAL A 70 9.17 28.33 -0.32
N SER A 71 10.04 28.02 0.65
CA SER A 71 10.67 29.02 1.53
C SER A 71 11.75 29.85 0.84
N PHE A 72 12.18 29.46 -0.38
CA PHE A 72 13.26 30.12 -1.13
C PHE A 72 12.75 30.79 -2.41
N ASN A 73 11.80 31.72 -2.28
CA ASN A 73 11.21 32.45 -3.41
C ASN A 73 10.76 31.54 -4.57
N ASN A 74 10.42 30.27 -4.27
CA ASN A 74 9.97 29.30 -5.26
C ASN A 74 11.02 28.95 -6.35
N ARG A 75 12.33 29.07 -6.04
CA ARG A 75 13.43 28.85 -7.00
C ARG A 75 14.33 27.64 -6.70
N GLY A 76 14.30 27.12 -5.48
CA GLY A 76 15.12 25.98 -5.07
C GLY A 76 14.38 24.65 -5.04
N TYR A 77 15.14 23.56 -5.09
CA TYR A 77 14.65 22.23 -4.75
C TYR A 77 15.47 21.66 -3.60
N THR A 78 14.88 20.74 -2.85
CA THR A 78 15.54 20.07 -1.74
C THR A 78 15.44 18.57 -1.94
N PRO A 79 16.53 17.80 -1.74
CA PRO A 79 16.49 16.36 -1.85
C PRO A 79 15.52 15.77 -0.84
N ALA A 80 14.74 14.79 -1.28
CA ALA A 80 13.83 14.03 -0.46
C ALA A 80 14.00 12.53 -0.72
N MET A 81 13.69 11.77 0.31
CA MET A 81 13.60 10.32 0.25
C MET A 81 12.24 9.92 0.80
N ASP A 82 11.49 9.09 0.07
CA ASP A 82 10.19 8.58 0.50
C ASP A 82 9.22 9.72 0.89
N GLY A 83 9.24 10.82 0.13
CA GLY A 83 8.45 12.02 0.38
C GLY A 83 8.93 12.91 1.53
N ILE A 84 9.95 12.49 2.29
CA ILE A 84 10.50 13.25 3.42
C ILE A 84 11.69 14.08 2.96
N THR A 85 11.65 15.38 3.21
CA THR A 85 12.76 16.29 2.92
C THR A 85 13.96 15.99 3.80
N LEU A 86 15.11 15.73 3.19
CA LEU A 86 16.32 15.27 3.89
C LEU A 86 17.07 16.41 4.57
N ARG A 87 16.96 17.64 4.06
CA ARG A 87 17.68 18.80 4.61
C ARG A 87 17.05 20.14 4.23
N ASN A 88 16.27 20.72 5.15
CA ASN A 88 15.50 21.95 4.88
C ASN A 88 16.38 23.20 4.66
N ASP A 89 17.62 23.19 5.16
CA ASP A 89 18.50 24.37 5.21
C ASP A 89 19.57 24.41 4.11
N SER A 90 19.44 23.60 3.06
CA SER A 90 20.44 23.49 2.01
C SER A 90 19.87 23.88 0.66
N TYR A 91 20.44 24.93 0.08
CA TYR A 91 20.17 25.42 -1.27
C TYR A 91 20.65 24.38 -2.28
N TYR A 92 19.74 23.87 -3.13
CA TYR A 92 20.14 23.11 -4.31
C TYR A 92 19.41 23.68 -5.53
N TYR A 93 20.14 24.40 -6.38
CA TYR A 93 19.79 24.45 -7.79
C TYR A 93 20.11 23.08 -8.36
N VAL A 94 19.08 22.36 -8.77
CA VAL A 94 19.25 21.15 -9.59
C VAL A 94 19.65 21.63 -10.98
N SER A 95 20.92 22.00 -11.16
CA SER A 95 21.50 22.37 -12.45
C SER A 95 21.78 21.09 -13.24
N GLY A 96 20.74 20.33 -13.57
CA GLY A 96 20.85 19.13 -14.42
C GLY A 96 21.62 17.93 -13.84
N TYR A 97 22.30 18.05 -12.69
CA TYR A 97 22.96 16.95 -12.01
C TYR A 97 21.91 16.18 -11.19
N GLY A 98 21.39 15.12 -11.82
CA GLY A 98 20.32 14.28 -11.30
C GLY A 98 20.77 13.33 -10.19
N ILE A 99 19.81 12.58 -9.66
CA ILE A 99 20.02 11.53 -8.66
C ILE A 99 20.84 10.40 -9.30
N THR A 100 21.94 9.99 -8.66
CA THR A 100 22.68 8.78 -9.06
C THR A 100 22.32 7.62 -8.16
N VAL A 101 21.95 6.50 -8.78
CA VAL A 101 21.75 5.22 -8.09
C VAL A 101 23.12 4.62 -7.78
N ILE A 102 23.47 4.51 -6.49
CA ILE A 102 24.69 3.80 -6.05
C ILE A 102 24.39 2.31 -5.94
N THR A 103 23.26 2.00 -5.32
CA THR A 103 22.74 0.64 -5.19
C THR A 103 21.26 0.70 -5.50
N ALA A 104 20.85 0.01 -6.55
CA ALA A 104 19.44 -0.05 -6.90
C ALA A 104 18.65 -0.65 -5.74
N PRO A 105 17.46 -0.11 -5.42
CA PRO A 105 16.57 -0.79 -4.49
C PRO A 105 16.32 -2.19 -5.01
N VAL A 106 16.29 -3.17 -4.11
CA VAL A 106 15.91 -4.52 -4.51
C VAL A 106 14.41 -4.49 -4.72
N THR A 107 14.02 -4.41 -6.00
CA THR A 107 12.63 -4.34 -6.45
C THR A 107 11.83 -5.59 -6.11
N LYS A 108 12.47 -6.62 -5.54
CA LYS A 108 11.75 -7.75 -4.96
C LYS A 108 10.83 -7.23 -3.88
N ARG A 109 9.55 -7.37 -4.13
CA ARG A 109 8.49 -7.03 -3.19
C ARG A 109 8.16 -8.28 -2.42
N ARG A 110 8.01 -8.16 -1.11
CA ARG A 110 7.67 -9.27 -0.22
C ARG A 110 6.24 -9.08 0.22
N ILE A 111 5.39 -10.04 -0.09
CA ILE A 111 4.09 -10.13 0.56
C ILE A 111 4.31 -10.62 1.99
N HIS A 112 3.77 -9.90 2.95
CA HIS A 112 3.78 -10.24 4.37
C HIS A 112 2.33 -10.45 4.81
N VAL A 113 2.05 -11.65 5.31
CA VAL A 113 0.73 -12.02 5.85
C VAL A 113 0.88 -12.29 7.34
N VAL A 114 0.11 -11.55 8.15
CA VAL A 114 0.11 -11.64 9.62
C VAL A 114 -1.31 -11.87 10.13
N GLY A 115 -1.48 -12.71 11.14
CA GLY A 115 -2.79 -12.94 11.78
C GLY A 115 -2.88 -14.33 12.40
N THR A 116 -3.74 -14.50 13.41
CA THR A 116 -4.05 -15.78 14.11
C THR A 116 -2.91 -16.83 14.13
N GLY A 117 -1.75 -16.49 14.69
CA GLY A 117 -0.61 -17.42 14.82
C GLY A 117 0.19 -17.68 13.53
N VAL A 118 -0.04 -16.91 12.49
CA VAL A 118 0.67 -16.93 11.21
C VAL A 118 1.54 -15.69 11.08
N ASP A 119 2.80 -15.92 10.71
CA ASP A 119 3.71 -14.93 10.14
C ASP A 119 4.30 -15.54 8.86
N PHE A 120 3.89 -15.04 7.70
CA PHE A 120 4.24 -15.61 6.39
C PHE A 120 4.81 -14.57 5.43
N TYR A 121 5.84 -14.97 4.69
CA TYR A 121 6.48 -14.15 3.69
C TYR A 121 6.68 -14.89 2.37
N ASP A 122 6.50 -14.18 1.25
CA ASP A 122 6.93 -14.64 -0.07
C ASP A 122 7.29 -13.47 -1.00
N TYR A 123 7.91 -13.74 -2.14
CA TYR A 123 8.27 -12.74 -3.14
C TYR A 123 7.20 -12.62 -4.23
N VAL A 124 6.84 -11.38 -4.57
CA VAL A 124 5.79 -11.06 -5.57
C VAL A 124 6.35 -10.25 -6.73
N ALA A 125 5.72 -10.38 -7.91
CA ALA A 125 6.10 -9.61 -9.10
C ALA A 125 5.54 -8.18 -9.09
N GLY A 126 6.38 -7.20 -9.39
CA GLY A 126 5.98 -5.81 -9.66
C GLY A 126 5.58 -5.00 -8.43
N ASP A 127 5.19 -3.74 -8.67
CA ASP A 127 4.95 -2.76 -7.60
C ASP A 127 3.71 -3.05 -6.75
N ASP A 128 2.71 -3.75 -7.32
CA ASP A 128 1.44 -4.05 -6.64
C ASP A 128 1.17 -5.55 -6.45
N GLY A 129 2.05 -6.44 -6.95
CA GLY A 129 1.98 -7.88 -6.71
C GLY A 129 0.57 -8.47 -6.77
N ASN A 130 -0.27 -8.06 -7.72
CA ASN A 130 -1.73 -8.32 -7.84
C ASN A 130 -2.25 -9.39 -6.86
N TYR A 131 -2.44 -8.99 -5.60
CA TYR A 131 -2.89 -9.90 -4.57
C TYR A 131 -4.38 -9.73 -4.32
N LYS A 132 -5.03 -10.83 -3.95
CA LYS A 132 -6.43 -10.87 -3.59
C LYS A 132 -6.57 -11.69 -2.32
N VAL A 133 -7.24 -11.14 -1.33
CA VAL A 133 -7.66 -11.86 -0.14
C VAL A 133 -9.12 -12.30 -0.33
N SER A 134 -9.42 -13.53 0.06
CA SER A 134 -10.77 -14.10 -0.01
C SER A 134 -11.04 -15.02 1.17
N CYS A 135 -12.30 -15.11 1.58
CA CYS A 135 -12.78 -16.04 2.59
C CYS A 135 -13.55 -17.14 1.84
N GLY A 136 -12.96 -18.32 1.63
CA GLY A 136 -13.55 -19.40 0.84
C GLY A 136 -13.53 -19.22 -0.69
N ASP A 137 -14.06 -20.24 -1.40
CA ASP A 137 -14.27 -20.19 -2.87
C ASP A 137 -15.56 -19.42 -3.22
N GLU A 138 -16.56 -19.50 -2.35
CA GLU A 138 -17.89 -18.90 -2.46
C GLU A 138 -18.34 -18.38 -1.09
N CYS A 139 -19.23 -17.38 -1.08
CA CYS A 139 -19.91 -17.07 0.18
C CYS A 139 -20.84 -18.23 0.55
N PRO A 140 -21.00 -18.53 1.84
CA PRO A 140 -21.99 -19.52 2.28
C PRO A 140 -23.37 -19.20 1.74
N GLU A 141 -24.22 -20.22 1.61
CA GLU A 141 -25.62 -20.02 1.25
C GLU A 141 -26.29 -19.05 2.23
N GLY A 142 -27.02 -18.06 1.72
CA GLY A 142 -27.58 -16.96 2.52
C GLY A 142 -26.65 -15.75 2.72
N PHE A 143 -25.42 -15.78 2.18
CA PHE A 143 -24.47 -14.67 2.20
C PHE A 143 -24.14 -14.15 0.79
N CYS A 144 -23.94 -12.84 0.69
CA CYS A 144 -23.76 -12.08 -0.54
C CYS A 144 -22.29 -11.63 -0.67
N LYS A 145 -21.66 -11.84 -1.85
CA LYS A 145 -20.30 -11.35 -2.15
C LYS A 145 -20.31 -9.83 -2.31
N CYS A 146 -19.63 -9.11 -1.44
CA CYS A 146 -19.54 -7.65 -1.48
C CYS A 146 -18.09 -7.20 -1.74
N PRO A 147 -17.78 -6.69 -2.95
CA PRO A 147 -16.47 -6.11 -3.23
C PRO A 147 -16.31 -4.79 -2.45
N SER A 148 -15.12 -4.54 -1.90
CA SER A 148 -14.78 -3.28 -1.23
C SER A 148 -13.65 -2.58 -2.00
N PRO A 149 -13.75 -1.27 -2.29
CA PRO A 149 -12.64 -0.51 -2.87
C PRO A 149 -11.41 -0.43 -1.96
N GLU A 150 -11.63 -0.47 -0.64
CA GLU A 150 -10.59 -0.29 0.38
C GLU A 150 -9.91 -1.61 0.78
N TYR A 151 -10.38 -2.75 0.27
CA TYR A 151 -9.83 -4.06 0.58
C TYR A 151 -9.73 -4.93 -0.67
N PRO A 152 -8.54 -5.44 -1.02
CA PRO A 152 -8.35 -6.24 -2.24
C PRO A 152 -9.01 -7.62 -2.07
N GLY A 153 -10.31 -7.70 -2.35
CA GLY A 153 -11.11 -8.90 -2.09
C GLY A 153 -12.62 -8.70 -2.15
N TYR A 154 -13.35 -9.63 -1.54
CA TYR A 154 -14.78 -9.52 -1.27
C TYR A 154 -15.06 -10.01 0.15
N CYS A 155 -15.99 -9.38 0.85
CA CYS A 155 -16.54 -9.91 2.09
C CYS A 155 -17.84 -10.67 1.81
N CYS A 156 -18.22 -11.55 2.73
CA CYS A 156 -19.51 -12.22 2.71
C CYS A 156 -20.44 -11.55 3.71
N LEU A 157 -21.47 -10.86 3.22
CA LEU A 157 -22.48 -10.24 4.08
C LEU A 157 -23.70 -11.14 4.19
N ASP A 158 -24.24 -11.31 5.39
CA ASP A 158 -25.50 -12.02 5.59
C ASP A 158 -26.62 -11.27 4.86
N CYS A 159 -27.20 -11.90 3.83
CA CYS A 159 -28.20 -11.24 3.00
C CYS A 159 -29.49 -10.95 3.80
N THR A 160 -29.82 -11.76 4.83
CA THR A 160 -31.02 -11.62 5.66
C THR A 160 -30.86 -10.48 6.65
N ALA A 161 -29.71 -10.42 7.34
CA ALA A 161 -29.41 -9.32 8.25
C ALA A 161 -29.28 -7.98 7.50
N THR A 162 -28.68 -8.00 6.30
CA THR A 162 -28.57 -6.83 5.43
C THR A 162 -29.93 -6.38 4.92
N ALA A 163 -30.79 -7.30 4.47
CA ALA A 163 -32.16 -6.99 4.03
C ALA A 163 -33.00 -6.39 5.17
N ALA A 164 -32.90 -6.94 6.39
CA ALA A 164 -33.57 -6.39 7.56
C ALA A 164 -33.12 -4.94 7.86
N SER A 165 -31.81 -4.68 7.73
CA SER A 165 -31.26 -3.34 7.91
C SER A 165 -31.75 -2.35 6.84
N ILE A 166 -31.82 -2.78 5.58
CA ILE A 166 -32.37 -1.97 4.47
C ILE A 166 -33.85 -1.67 4.71
N HIS A 167 -34.64 -2.66 5.14
CA HIS A 167 -36.04 -2.47 5.46
C HIS A 167 -36.23 -1.44 6.58
N ALA A 168 -35.48 -1.55 7.68
CA ALA A 168 -35.54 -0.60 8.79
C ALA A 168 -35.19 0.83 8.34
N ILE A 169 -34.15 1.01 7.51
CA ILE A 169 -33.77 2.32 6.96
C ILE A 169 -34.86 2.85 6.03
N THR A 170 -35.44 2.01 5.19
CA THR A 170 -36.49 2.39 4.23
C THR A 170 -37.74 2.86 4.96
N ASP A 171 -38.12 2.21 6.04
CA ASP A 171 -39.28 2.59 6.84
C ASP A 171 -39.04 3.89 7.61
N ASP A 172 -37.83 4.15 8.13
CA ASP A 172 -37.46 5.45 8.70
C ASP A 172 -37.53 6.58 7.65
N LEU A 173 -37.04 6.34 6.43
CA LEU A 173 -37.11 7.32 5.33
C LEU A 173 -38.56 7.64 4.92
N LYS A 174 -39.45 6.64 4.89
CA LYS A 174 -40.89 6.87 4.61
C LYS A 174 -41.54 7.75 5.68
N VAL A 175 -41.22 7.52 6.95
CA VAL A 175 -41.74 8.34 8.06
C VAL A 175 -41.22 9.77 7.96
N ARG A 176 -39.98 9.97 7.54
CA ARG A 176 -39.38 11.31 7.39
C ARG A 176 -39.86 12.08 6.16
N ASN A 177 -40.06 11.42 5.02
CA ASN A 177 -40.55 12.05 3.78
C ASN A 177 -42.08 12.22 3.75
N GLY A 178 -42.82 11.56 4.65
CA GLY A 178 -44.25 11.73 4.85
C GLY A 178 -44.62 12.85 5.84
N ARG A 179 -43.63 13.61 6.34
CA ARG A 179 -43.76 14.83 7.13
C ARG A 179 -43.33 16.04 6.29
#